data_AF-A0A1Y4C2V5-F1
#
_entry.id   AF-A0A1Y4C2V5-F1
#
_cell.length_a   1.000
_cell.length_b   1.000
_cell.length_c   1.000
_cell.angle_alpha   90.00
_cell.angle_beta   90.00
_cell.angle_gamma   90.00
#
_symmetry.space_group_name_H-M   'P 1'
#
loop_
_entity.id
_entity.type
_entity.pdbx_description
1 polymer ?
#
loop_
_entity_poly.entity_id
_entity_poly.type
_entity_poly.pdbx_seq_one_letter_code
_entity_poly.pdbx_strand_id
1 'polypeptide(L)'
;MALTGAMSAAISGLKTHMEALNVVGNNIANVNTYGYKAQRVTFKESIYNTLSAGSAGTTAMGGTNPRQIGYGCSIGTIDLDMTTGSLEPTGMPTDCTIKGDGFFLVGPKTLDVDDVNALKSLTLTRVGNFEFRDGYLTDGQGNVVYGFLTTTEDPKGTTTGTPGVLPDGADLNVSTALVPIRLPMKATGQLAGVDDPNTDYGDAVYVGVDNATGQNVDPGTVPAGGGAVVGPEVDGYIDYENLSIDANGKITCTNKDTGDPVVVGYIALGSVDNPNGVLHTDGPYYTAGDAAGDITISTPNSAVTGSLNNGKMFLTNPDGTATTTVDPDSMLSGKSGVSLLTSFLEQSGTDLATEFSNMIIYQRGYQANTRIVTVTDTMLEELVNMKR
;
A
#
# COMPACT_ATOMS: atom_id res chain seq x y z
N MET A 1 -30.34 -11.83 -40.82
CA MET A 1 -29.39 -10.92 -40.13
C MET A 1 -29.98 -10.13 -38.94
N ALA A 2 -31.31 -10.01 -38.77
CA ALA A 2 -31.86 -9.36 -37.57
C ALA A 2 -31.72 -10.23 -36.29
N LEU A 3 -31.94 -11.54 -36.41
CA LEU A 3 -31.85 -12.49 -35.29
C LEU A 3 -30.42 -12.62 -34.71
N THR A 4 -29.40 -12.48 -35.55
CA THR A 4 -27.99 -12.54 -35.11
C THR A 4 -27.61 -11.36 -34.22
N GLY A 5 -28.25 -10.19 -34.38
CA GLY A 5 -28.02 -9.03 -33.53
C GLY A 5 -28.57 -9.21 -32.11
N ALA A 6 -29.79 -9.75 -31.99
CA ALA A 6 -30.41 -10.04 -30.69
C ALA A 6 -29.65 -11.15 -29.93
N MET A 7 -29.23 -12.23 -30.61
CA MET A 7 -28.38 -13.24 -29.98
C MET A 7 -27.03 -12.69 -29.52
N SER A 8 -26.37 -11.87 -30.34
CA SER A 8 -25.09 -11.26 -29.96
C SER A 8 -25.22 -10.35 -28.74
N ALA A 9 -26.32 -9.59 -28.64
CA ALA A 9 -26.60 -8.74 -27.48
C ALA A 9 -26.95 -9.55 -26.22
N ALA A 10 -27.69 -10.65 -26.37
CA ALA A 10 -28.02 -11.54 -25.25
C ALA A 10 -26.79 -12.30 -24.72
N ILE A 11 -25.91 -12.78 -25.62
CA ILE A 11 -24.68 -13.49 -25.24
C ILE A 11 -23.69 -12.54 -24.56
N SER A 12 -23.51 -11.32 -25.06
CA SER A 12 -22.64 -10.33 -24.42
C SER A 12 -23.15 -9.97 -23.02
N GLY A 13 -24.46 -9.72 -22.88
CA GLY A 13 -25.09 -9.49 -21.58
C GLY A 13 -25.00 -10.69 -20.63
N LEU A 14 -25.05 -11.92 -21.14
CA LEU A 14 -24.92 -13.13 -20.33
C LEU A 14 -23.50 -13.23 -19.75
N LYS A 15 -22.48 -13.00 -20.57
CA LYS A 15 -21.08 -13.01 -20.15
C LYS A 15 -20.79 -11.92 -19.11
N THR A 16 -21.26 -10.69 -19.34
CA THR A 16 -21.01 -9.58 -18.40
C THR A 16 -21.69 -9.78 -17.06
N HIS A 17 -22.92 -10.30 -17.03
CA HIS A 17 -23.57 -10.63 -15.77
C HIS A 17 -22.88 -11.78 -15.04
N MET A 18 -22.33 -12.78 -15.74
CA MET A 18 -21.50 -13.82 -15.10
C MET A 18 -20.24 -13.24 -14.47
N GLU A 19 -19.52 -12.37 -15.17
CA GLU A 19 -18.32 -11.72 -14.65
C GLU A 19 -18.67 -10.82 -13.45
N ALA A 20 -19.76 -10.06 -13.52
CA ALA A 20 -20.25 -9.25 -12.38
C ALA A 20 -20.64 -10.13 -11.18
N LEU A 21 -21.23 -11.30 -11.40
CA LEU A 21 -21.51 -12.27 -10.33
C LEU A 21 -20.23 -12.83 -9.70
N ASN A 22 -19.16 -13.04 -10.48
CA ASN A 22 -17.88 -13.47 -9.92
C ASN A 22 -17.29 -12.40 -8.99
N VAL A 23 -17.38 -11.11 -9.37
CA VAL A 23 -16.88 -10.00 -8.54
C VAL A 23 -17.67 -9.89 -7.23
N VAL A 24 -19.01 -9.88 -7.30
CA VAL A 24 -19.87 -9.85 -6.10
C VAL A 24 -19.65 -11.09 -5.22
N GLY A 25 -19.49 -12.27 -5.84
CA GLY A 25 -19.17 -13.50 -5.12
C GLY A 25 -17.83 -13.43 -4.39
N ASN A 26 -16.82 -12.79 -5.00
CA ASN A 26 -15.53 -12.55 -4.37
C ASN A 26 -15.65 -11.60 -3.17
N ASN A 27 -16.36 -10.48 -3.33
CA ASN A 27 -16.62 -9.53 -2.23
C ASN A 27 -17.30 -10.22 -1.04
N ILE A 28 -18.36 -11.00 -1.29
CA ILE A 28 -19.08 -11.72 -0.22
C ILE A 28 -18.18 -12.74 0.48
N ALA A 29 -17.32 -13.46 -0.27
CA ALA A 29 -16.40 -14.42 0.31
C ALA A 29 -15.38 -13.76 1.25
N ASN A 30 -14.98 -12.52 0.95
CA ASN A 30 -13.98 -11.75 1.68
C ASN A 30 -14.58 -10.73 2.67
N VAL A 31 -15.84 -10.91 3.09
CA VAL A 31 -16.50 -9.99 4.05
C VAL A 31 -15.80 -9.98 5.43
N ASN A 32 -15.22 -11.10 5.86
CA ASN A 32 -14.55 -11.20 7.15
C ASN A 32 -13.02 -11.03 7.03
N THR A 33 -12.51 -10.76 5.83
CA THR A 33 -11.08 -10.55 5.62
C THR A 33 -10.71 -9.13 6.00
N TYR A 34 -9.84 -8.98 7.00
CA TYR A 34 -9.35 -7.67 7.40
C TYR A 34 -8.62 -6.97 6.24
N GLY A 35 -8.81 -5.66 6.12
CA GLY A 35 -8.19 -4.81 5.10
C GLY A 35 -8.63 -5.07 3.66
N TYR A 36 -9.61 -5.95 3.41
CA TYR A 36 -10.13 -6.20 2.07
C TYR A 36 -10.92 -4.99 1.54
N LYS A 37 -10.66 -4.65 0.27
CA LYS A 37 -11.32 -3.56 -0.44
C LYS A 37 -12.26 -4.12 -1.49
N ALA A 38 -13.54 -3.77 -1.37
CA ALA A 38 -14.59 -4.27 -2.24
C ALA A 38 -14.38 -3.79 -3.68
N GLN A 39 -14.62 -4.67 -4.63
CA GLN A 39 -14.58 -4.35 -6.05
C GLN A 39 -15.98 -4.02 -6.57
N ARG A 40 -16.13 -2.91 -7.30
CA ARG A 40 -17.39 -2.51 -7.93
C ARG A 40 -17.30 -2.69 -9.44
N VAL A 41 -18.39 -3.17 -10.05
CA VAL A 41 -18.47 -3.35 -11.51
C VAL A 41 -19.36 -2.28 -12.12
N THR A 42 -18.88 -1.61 -13.17
CA THR A 42 -19.69 -0.74 -14.01
C THR A 42 -19.93 -1.39 -15.37
N PHE A 43 -21.15 -1.24 -15.91
CA PHE A 43 -21.46 -1.70 -17.26
C PHE A 43 -21.22 -0.56 -18.26
N LYS A 44 -20.68 -0.91 -19.43
CA LYS A 44 -20.70 -0.02 -20.58
C LYS A 44 -21.46 -0.67 -21.72
N GLU A 45 -22.17 0.14 -22.48
CA GLU A 45 -22.77 -0.27 -23.74
C GLU A 45 -21.70 -0.73 -24.74
N SER A 46 -22.08 -1.69 -25.59
CA SER A 46 -21.27 -2.12 -26.72
C SER A 46 -21.51 -1.21 -27.93
N ILE A 47 -20.73 -1.40 -28.99
CA ILE A 47 -20.75 -0.57 -30.21
C ILE A 47 -22.16 -0.45 -30.80
N TYR A 48 -22.55 0.78 -31.14
CA TYR A 48 -23.74 1.06 -31.95
C TYR A 48 -23.42 1.02 -33.44
N ASN A 49 -24.33 0.45 -34.21
CA ASN A 49 -24.34 0.60 -35.66
C ASN A 49 -25.40 1.61 -36.09
N THR A 50 -24.99 2.60 -36.89
CA THR A 50 -25.89 3.64 -37.41
C THR A 50 -26.41 3.22 -38.78
N LEU A 51 -27.71 2.90 -38.87
CA LEU A 51 -28.37 2.50 -40.11
C LEU A 51 -28.78 3.71 -40.96
N SER A 52 -29.02 4.86 -40.33
CA SER A 52 -29.26 6.14 -40.99
C SER A 52 -28.81 7.27 -40.07
N ALA A 53 -28.02 8.20 -40.59
CA ALA A 53 -27.78 9.46 -39.92
C ALA A 53 -29.11 10.24 -39.83
N GLY A 54 -29.28 10.99 -38.74
CA GLY A 54 -30.37 11.96 -38.65
C GLY A 54 -30.08 13.14 -39.57
N SER A 55 -31.12 13.73 -40.15
CA SER A 55 -31.00 14.93 -40.98
C SER A 55 -31.64 16.12 -40.28
N ALA A 56 -31.02 17.30 -40.41
CA ALA A 56 -31.69 18.55 -40.10
C ALA A 56 -32.90 18.75 -41.05
N GLY A 57 -33.93 19.45 -40.57
CA GLY A 57 -35.09 19.80 -41.39
C GLY A 57 -34.73 20.79 -42.50
N THR A 58 -35.36 20.65 -43.66
CA THR A 58 -35.29 21.60 -44.76
C THR A 58 -36.54 22.49 -44.79
N THR A 59 -36.61 23.45 -45.70
CA THR A 59 -37.78 24.35 -45.85
C THR A 59 -39.08 23.62 -46.23
N ALA A 60 -39.00 22.38 -46.76
CA ALA A 60 -40.14 21.60 -47.20
C ALA A 60 -40.44 20.35 -46.35
N MET A 61 -39.50 19.90 -45.50
CA MET A 61 -39.66 18.70 -44.67
C MET A 61 -38.95 18.85 -43.31
N GLY A 62 -39.53 18.26 -42.26
CA GLY A 62 -38.92 18.21 -40.92
C GLY A 62 -37.66 17.35 -40.85
N GLY A 63 -36.88 17.55 -39.78
CA GLY A 63 -35.70 16.73 -39.51
C GLY A 63 -36.06 15.28 -39.18
N THR A 64 -35.12 14.37 -39.37
CA THR A 64 -35.30 12.95 -39.09
C THR A 64 -34.34 12.50 -37.99
N ASN A 65 -34.83 11.60 -37.13
CA ASN A 65 -34.01 11.03 -36.07
C ASN A 65 -33.01 10.01 -36.63
N PRO A 66 -31.78 9.92 -36.08
CA PRO A 66 -30.86 8.86 -36.42
C PRO A 66 -31.44 7.49 -36.01
N ARG A 67 -31.16 6.46 -36.81
CA ARG A 67 -31.58 5.08 -36.54
C ARG A 67 -30.35 4.27 -36.17
N GLN A 68 -30.24 3.91 -34.90
CA GLN A 68 -29.13 3.13 -34.36
C GLN A 68 -29.62 1.85 -33.71
N ILE A 69 -28.79 0.80 -33.79
CA ILE A 69 -29.02 -0.48 -33.09
C ILE A 69 -27.74 -0.79 -32.31
N GLY A 70 -27.88 -1.09 -31.02
CA GLY A 70 -26.79 -1.52 -30.15
C GLY A 70 -26.68 -3.06 -30.09
N TYR A 71 -25.46 -3.56 -29.89
CA TYR A 71 -25.17 -5.01 -29.82
C TYR A 71 -24.91 -5.53 -28.39
N GLY A 72 -25.53 -4.90 -27.38
CA GLY A 72 -25.49 -5.33 -25.98
C GLY A 72 -24.56 -4.50 -25.11
N CYS A 73 -23.92 -5.14 -24.13
CA CYS A 73 -23.06 -4.49 -23.14
C CYS A 73 -21.75 -5.26 -22.89
N SER A 74 -20.78 -4.61 -22.28
CA SER A 74 -19.51 -5.16 -21.81
C SER A 74 -19.18 -4.61 -20.41
N ILE A 75 -18.19 -5.17 -19.73
CA ILE A 75 -17.68 -4.57 -18.49
C ILE A 75 -16.95 -3.26 -18.83
N GLY A 76 -17.33 -2.19 -18.13
CA GLY A 76 -16.72 -0.88 -18.20
C GLY A 76 -15.39 -0.88 -17.46
N THR A 77 -15.49 -0.90 -16.14
CA THR A 77 -14.38 -0.96 -15.20
C THR A 77 -14.74 -1.87 -14.03
N ILE A 78 -13.70 -2.40 -13.38
CA ILE A 78 -13.79 -2.97 -12.04
C ILE A 78 -12.91 -2.08 -11.16
N ASP A 79 -13.54 -1.19 -10.39
CA ASP A 79 -12.86 -0.25 -9.51
C ASP A 79 -12.82 -0.76 -8.06
N LEU A 80 -11.76 -0.42 -7.33
CA LEU A 80 -11.59 -0.79 -5.92
C LEU A 80 -12.10 0.36 -5.05
N ASP A 81 -13.04 0.07 -4.14
CA ASP A 81 -13.45 1.05 -3.16
C ASP A 81 -12.44 1.10 -2.00
N MET A 82 -11.59 2.13 -2.01
CA MET A 82 -10.50 2.30 -1.04
C MET A 82 -10.93 3.04 0.24
N THR A 83 -12.21 3.37 0.38
CA THR A 83 -12.73 4.03 1.59
C THR A 83 -12.48 3.20 2.85
N THR A 84 -12.25 3.85 3.98
CA THR A 84 -11.98 3.15 5.25
C THR A 84 -13.23 2.43 5.74
N GLY A 85 -13.11 1.13 6.02
CA GLY A 85 -14.17 0.29 6.57
C GLY A 85 -14.43 0.51 8.06
N SER A 86 -15.31 -0.30 8.64
CA SER A 86 -15.48 -0.39 10.10
C SER A 86 -14.19 -0.86 10.76
N LEU A 87 -13.90 -0.35 11.96
CA LEU A 87 -12.73 -0.76 12.74
C LEU A 87 -13.14 -1.73 13.83
N GLU A 88 -12.45 -2.85 13.93
CA GLU A 88 -12.64 -3.86 14.99
C GLU A 88 -11.53 -3.71 16.04
N PRO A 89 -11.86 -3.53 17.34
CA PRO A 89 -10.85 -3.50 18.39
C PRO A 89 -10.31 -4.90 18.64
N THR A 90 -8.99 -5.09 18.53
CA THR A 90 -8.33 -6.38 18.78
C THR A 90 -7.75 -6.50 20.18
N GLY A 91 -7.46 -5.36 20.82
CA GLY A 91 -6.84 -5.30 22.15
C GLY A 91 -5.34 -5.63 22.15
N MET A 92 -4.72 -5.86 20.99
CA MET A 92 -3.27 -6.04 20.87
C MET A 92 -2.61 -4.71 20.50
N PRO A 93 -1.60 -4.23 21.24
CA PRO A 93 -1.01 -2.91 21.01
C PRO A 93 -0.21 -2.81 19.71
N THR A 94 0.16 -3.95 19.12
CA THR A 94 0.91 -4.02 17.86
C THR A 94 0.01 -3.97 16.63
N ASP A 95 -1.30 -4.23 16.79
CA ASP A 95 -2.25 -4.10 15.70
C ASP A 95 -2.52 -2.63 15.41
N CYS A 96 -2.40 -2.24 14.15
CA CYS A 96 -2.61 -0.87 13.72
C CYS A 96 -3.52 -0.78 12.50
N THR A 97 -4.38 0.24 12.49
CA THR A 97 -5.18 0.63 11.34
C THR A 97 -4.82 2.05 10.89
N ILE A 98 -4.81 2.28 9.58
CA ILE A 98 -4.61 3.61 9.00
C ILE A 98 -5.97 4.31 8.90
N LYS A 99 -6.11 5.44 9.59
CA LYS A 99 -7.23 6.36 9.40
C LYS A 99 -6.90 7.32 8.25
N GLY A 100 -7.59 7.15 7.13
CA GLY A 100 -7.39 7.92 5.91
C GLY A 100 -6.69 7.14 4.79
N ASP A 101 -6.19 7.89 3.82
CA ASP A 101 -5.58 7.35 2.61
C ASP A 101 -4.11 7.03 2.84
N GLY A 102 -3.75 5.77 2.67
CA GLY A 102 -2.39 5.29 2.85
C GLY A 102 -2.34 3.77 2.93
N PHE A 103 -1.13 3.24 2.79
CA PHE A 103 -0.79 1.83 2.87
C PHE A 103 0.47 1.68 3.73
N PHE A 104 0.54 0.59 4.47
CA PHE A 104 1.79 0.14 5.05
C PHE A 104 2.68 -0.44 3.95
N LEU A 105 3.97 -0.13 4.05
CA LEU A 105 4.99 -0.62 3.14
C LEU A 105 5.60 -1.89 3.74
N VAL A 106 5.47 -3.01 3.04
CA VAL A 106 6.03 -4.31 3.44
C VAL A 106 6.84 -4.92 2.30
N GLY A 107 7.85 -5.71 2.63
CA GLY A 107 8.68 -6.34 1.61
C GLY A 107 9.75 -7.26 2.18
N PRO A 108 10.66 -7.76 1.30
CA PRO A 108 11.80 -8.55 1.72
C PRO A 108 12.83 -7.70 2.46
N LYS A 109 13.65 -8.31 3.32
CA LYS A 109 14.66 -7.64 4.17
C LYS A 109 15.84 -7.02 3.42
N THR A 110 16.09 -7.42 2.18
CA THR A 110 17.33 -7.09 1.42
C THR A 110 17.13 -5.98 0.39
N LEU A 111 15.97 -5.33 0.36
CA LEU A 111 15.70 -4.29 -0.63
C LEU A 111 16.18 -2.95 -0.09
N ASP A 112 17.28 -2.44 -0.67
CA ASP A 112 17.73 -1.08 -0.43
C ASP A 112 16.94 -0.13 -1.33
N VAL A 113 16.24 0.82 -0.72
CA VAL A 113 15.38 1.77 -1.42
C VAL A 113 16.18 3.03 -1.74
N ASP A 114 17.04 2.90 -2.76
CA ASP A 114 17.96 3.97 -3.19
C ASP A 114 17.41 4.81 -4.36
N ASP A 115 16.26 4.45 -4.93
CA ASP A 115 15.64 5.13 -6.09
C ASP A 115 14.12 5.27 -5.90
N VAL A 116 13.53 6.34 -6.43
CA VAL A 116 12.06 6.58 -6.41
C VAL A 116 11.30 5.43 -7.08
N ASN A 117 11.90 4.77 -8.07
CA ASN A 117 11.34 3.59 -8.72
C ASN A 117 11.42 2.32 -7.87
N ALA A 118 12.38 2.22 -6.94
CA ALA A 118 12.50 1.08 -6.04
C ALA A 118 11.30 0.99 -5.07
N LEU A 119 10.63 2.11 -4.79
CA LEU A 119 9.40 2.14 -3.98
C LEU A 119 8.29 1.30 -4.62
N LYS A 120 8.20 1.25 -5.96
CA LYS A 120 7.18 0.47 -6.67
C LYS A 120 7.34 -1.04 -6.51
N SER A 121 8.53 -1.50 -6.10
CA SER A 121 8.78 -2.91 -5.80
C SER A 121 8.33 -3.32 -4.39
N LEU A 122 8.03 -2.35 -3.53
CA LEU A 122 7.45 -2.63 -2.21
C LEU A 122 6.00 -3.06 -2.36
N THR A 123 5.62 -3.98 -1.48
CA THR A 123 4.25 -4.45 -1.37
C THR A 123 3.50 -3.53 -0.41
N LEU A 124 2.27 -3.19 -0.77
CA LEU A 124 1.38 -2.31 -0.03
C LEU A 124 0.35 -3.15 0.70
N THR A 125 0.09 -2.87 1.96
CA THR A 125 -0.99 -3.51 2.73
C THR A 125 -1.75 -2.49 3.54
N ARG A 126 -3.04 -2.73 3.79
CA ARG A 126 -3.82 -1.95 4.76
C ARG A 126 -4.01 -2.66 6.10
N VAL A 127 -3.70 -3.95 6.16
CA VAL A 127 -3.73 -4.72 7.40
C VAL A 127 -2.43 -4.46 8.15
N GLY A 128 -2.55 -4.02 9.41
CA GLY A 128 -1.42 -3.81 10.29
C GLY A 128 -1.37 -4.82 11.43
N ASN A 129 -1.37 -6.13 11.12
CA ASN A 129 -1.19 -7.19 12.10
C ASN A 129 0.31 -7.43 12.34
N PHE A 130 0.93 -6.54 13.10
CA PHE A 130 2.39 -6.56 13.24
C PHE A 130 2.86 -7.34 14.46
N GLU A 131 3.99 -8.00 14.32
CA GLU A 131 4.68 -8.72 15.39
C GLU A 131 6.19 -8.58 15.19
N PHE A 132 6.94 -8.47 16.29
CA PHE A 132 8.40 -8.53 16.23
C PHE A 132 8.85 -9.99 16.15
N ARG A 133 9.56 -10.35 15.08
CA ARG A 133 10.16 -11.66 14.87
C ARG A 133 11.61 -11.46 14.46
N ASP A 134 12.54 -12.11 15.17
CA ASP A 134 13.98 -12.00 14.94
C ASP A 134 14.50 -10.54 14.97
N GLY A 135 13.91 -9.70 15.83
CA GLY A 135 14.26 -8.29 16.00
C GLY A 135 13.71 -7.33 14.94
N TYR A 136 13.02 -7.83 13.91
CA TYR A 136 12.36 -7.01 12.88
C TYR A 136 10.85 -6.93 13.11
N LEU A 137 10.26 -5.79 12.77
CA LEU A 137 8.80 -5.66 12.71
C LEU A 137 8.31 -6.38 11.45
N THR A 138 7.56 -7.45 11.64
CA THR A 138 7.02 -8.27 10.56
C THR A 138 5.50 -8.24 10.53
N ASP A 139 4.91 -8.43 9.36
CA ASP A 139 3.49 -8.79 9.25
C ASP A 139 3.25 -10.25 9.66
N GLY A 140 1.99 -10.66 9.74
CA GLY A 140 1.63 -12.04 10.09
C GLY A 140 2.19 -13.13 9.15
N GLN A 141 2.62 -12.75 7.95
CA GLN A 141 3.19 -13.64 6.93
C GLN A 141 4.73 -13.63 6.94
N GLY A 142 5.36 -12.76 7.75
CA GLY A 142 6.81 -12.67 7.91
C GLY A 142 7.50 -11.67 6.98
N ASN A 143 6.78 -10.84 6.24
CA ASN A 143 7.37 -9.72 5.50
C ASN A 143 7.74 -8.61 6.47
N VAL A 144 8.87 -7.94 6.26
CA VAL A 144 9.30 -6.84 7.13
C VAL A 144 8.58 -5.55 6.76
N VAL A 145 8.23 -4.78 7.78
CA VAL A 145 7.60 -3.46 7.66
C VAL A 145 8.68 -2.40 7.52
N TYR A 146 8.51 -1.52 6.53
CA TYR A 146 9.43 -0.43 6.27
C TYR A 146 9.08 0.83 7.05
N GLY A 147 10.10 1.57 7.45
CA GLY A 147 9.96 2.80 8.18
C GLY A 147 11.26 3.55 8.36
N PHE A 148 11.25 4.43 9.35
CA PHE A 148 12.34 5.34 9.68
C PHE A 148 12.89 4.97 11.04
N LEU A 149 14.20 4.69 11.13
CA LEU A 149 14.86 4.35 12.39
C LEU A 149 15.27 5.62 13.14
N THR A 150 15.33 5.52 14.46
CA THR A 150 15.94 6.54 15.31
C THR A 150 17.47 6.44 15.25
N THR A 151 18.11 7.61 15.22
CA THR A 151 19.57 7.77 15.11
C THR A 151 20.10 8.58 16.28
N THR A 152 21.34 8.32 16.67
CA THR A 152 22.07 9.03 17.73
C THR A 152 22.47 10.45 17.35
N GLU A 153 22.67 10.74 16.06
CA GLU A 153 23.13 12.04 15.58
C GLU A 153 22.18 12.64 14.52
N ASP A 154 22.35 13.95 14.24
CA ASP A 154 21.55 14.65 13.24
C ASP A 154 21.77 14.03 11.84
N PRO A 155 20.74 13.40 11.25
CA PRO A 155 20.84 12.76 9.94
C PRO A 155 21.17 13.73 8.79
N LYS A 156 20.94 15.04 8.98
CA LYS A 156 21.23 16.08 7.98
C LYS A 156 22.61 16.71 8.17
N GLY A 157 23.41 16.22 9.12
CA GLY A 157 24.76 16.68 9.41
C GLY A 157 25.72 16.52 8.23
N THR A 158 26.85 17.22 8.31
CA THR A 158 27.95 17.11 7.33
C THR A 158 29.00 16.06 7.71
N THR A 159 28.78 15.37 8.83
CA THR A 159 29.64 14.33 9.40
C THR A 159 28.91 12.99 9.39
N THR A 160 29.62 11.90 9.12
CA THR A 160 29.07 10.54 9.25
C THR A 160 28.76 10.28 10.72
N GLY A 161 27.48 10.09 11.04
CA GLY A 161 27.01 9.82 12.39
C GLY A 161 27.43 8.41 12.81
N THR A 162 28.07 8.30 13.97
CA THR A 162 28.55 7.02 14.50
C THR A 162 27.42 6.32 15.28
N PRO A 163 27.19 5.01 15.09
CA PRO A 163 26.26 4.24 15.92
C PRO A 163 26.64 4.31 17.40
N GLY A 164 25.67 4.47 18.30
CA GLY A 164 25.96 4.64 19.73
C GLY A 164 24.73 4.59 20.64
N VAL A 165 24.96 4.78 21.94
CA VAL A 165 23.91 4.97 22.95
C VAL A 165 23.67 6.47 23.09
N LEU A 166 22.40 6.89 23.25
CA LEU A 166 22.12 8.30 23.53
C LEU A 166 22.44 8.66 24.98
N PRO A 167 22.99 9.86 25.24
CA PRO A 167 23.06 10.40 26.59
C PRO A 167 21.65 10.62 27.17
N ASP A 168 21.46 10.37 28.47
CA ASP A 168 20.20 10.60 29.18
C ASP A 168 19.69 12.04 28.96
N GLY A 169 18.49 12.16 28.39
CA GLY A 169 17.82 13.45 28.10
C GLY A 169 18.14 14.13 26.76
N ALA A 170 18.89 13.48 25.85
CA ALA A 170 19.10 14.00 24.49
C ALA A 170 17.86 13.80 23.59
N ASP A 171 17.57 14.79 22.74
CA ASP A 171 16.50 14.68 21.74
C ASP A 171 16.84 13.60 20.71
N LEU A 172 15.90 12.69 20.47
CA LEU A 172 16.04 11.61 19.49
C LEU A 172 15.84 12.15 18.08
N ASN A 173 16.85 12.00 17.22
CA ASN A 173 16.73 12.30 15.80
C ASN A 173 16.23 11.06 15.04
N VAL A 174 15.58 11.28 13.90
CA VAL A 174 14.98 10.22 13.08
C VAL A 174 15.59 10.29 11.68
N SER A 175 16.18 9.19 11.22
CA SER A 175 16.66 9.11 9.85
C SER A 175 15.48 8.97 8.88
N THR A 176 15.49 9.75 7.80
CA THR A 176 14.53 9.64 6.69
C THR A 176 14.95 8.61 5.64
N ALA A 177 15.92 7.73 5.93
CA ALA A 177 16.20 6.55 5.11
C ALA A 177 15.11 5.50 5.34
N LEU A 178 14.51 4.99 4.26
CA LEU A 178 13.48 3.97 4.32
C LEU A 178 14.13 2.59 4.44
N VAL A 179 14.04 1.99 5.62
CA VAL A 179 14.71 0.72 5.95
C VAL A 179 13.72 -0.18 6.70
N PRO A 180 13.87 -1.51 6.65
CA PRO A 180 13.11 -2.41 7.52
C PRO A 180 13.23 -2.00 9.00
N ILE A 181 12.09 -1.82 9.67
CA ILE A 181 12.06 -1.48 11.10
C ILE A 181 12.60 -2.67 11.88
N ARG A 182 13.57 -2.38 12.75
CA ARG A 182 14.16 -3.34 13.66
C ARG A 182 14.42 -2.71 15.01
N LEU A 183 14.41 -3.54 16.05
CA LEU A 183 14.82 -3.13 17.40
C LEU A 183 16.27 -2.65 17.38
N PRO A 184 16.63 -1.67 18.22
CA PRO A 184 18.03 -1.32 18.43
C PRO A 184 18.80 -2.51 18.99
N MET A 185 20.12 -2.53 18.74
CA MET A 185 20.98 -3.60 19.24
C MET A 185 21.31 -3.36 20.71
N LYS A 186 21.53 -4.45 21.47
CA LYS A 186 21.93 -4.32 22.87
C LYS A 186 23.43 -4.08 22.98
N ALA A 187 23.84 -3.10 23.78
CA ALA A 187 25.24 -2.87 24.08
C ALA A 187 25.78 -4.04 24.91
N THR A 188 26.79 -4.74 24.40
CA THR A 188 27.68 -5.53 25.26
C THR A 188 28.71 -4.57 25.80
N GLY A 189 28.47 -4.00 26.99
CA GLY A 189 29.46 -3.17 27.66
C GLY A 189 30.84 -3.84 27.61
N GLN A 190 31.90 -3.11 27.23
CA GLN A 190 33.20 -3.73 27.08
C GLN A 190 33.86 -3.98 28.45
N LEU A 191 34.22 -5.24 28.66
CA LEU A 191 35.33 -5.80 29.43
C LEU A 191 35.88 -4.95 30.60
N ALA A 192 35.80 -5.50 31.81
CA ALA A 192 36.44 -4.99 33.03
C ALA A 192 37.81 -4.31 32.78
N GLY A 193 37.87 -2.98 32.93
CA GLY A 193 39.12 -2.22 32.98
C GLY A 193 39.22 -0.96 32.11
N VAL A 194 38.20 -0.60 31.32
CA VAL A 194 38.12 0.72 30.66
C VAL A 194 36.80 1.36 31.05
N ASP A 195 36.84 2.27 32.01
CA ASP A 195 35.67 3.04 32.47
C ASP A 195 35.25 4.01 31.35
N ASP A 196 34.35 3.59 30.46
CA ASP A 196 33.54 4.54 29.68
C ASP A 196 32.28 4.87 30.50
N PRO A 197 32.12 6.10 31.02
CA PRO A 197 31.08 6.45 32.00
C PRO A 197 29.65 6.49 31.46
N ASN A 198 29.41 6.15 30.19
CA ASN A 198 28.16 6.43 29.48
C ASN A 198 27.53 5.23 28.75
N THR A 199 27.95 3.98 29.00
CA THR A 199 27.35 2.82 28.33
C THR A 199 27.25 1.64 29.29
N ASP A 200 26.06 1.41 29.81
CA ASP A 200 25.75 0.29 30.67
C ASP A 200 25.43 -0.97 29.84
N TYR A 201 25.68 -2.13 30.43
CA TYR A 201 25.36 -3.41 29.80
C TYR A 201 23.84 -3.49 29.57
N GLY A 202 23.44 -3.71 28.32
CA GLY A 202 22.03 -3.79 27.94
C GLY A 202 21.45 -2.50 27.35
N ASP A 203 22.19 -1.39 27.31
CA ASP A 203 21.70 -0.14 26.70
C ASP A 203 21.33 -0.31 25.21
N ALA A 204 20.35 0.47 24.77
CA ALA A 204 19.91 0.47 23.38
C ALA A 204 20.90 1.24 22.50
N VAL A 205 21.55 0.54 21.57
CA VAL A 205 22.46 1.09 20.56
C VAL A 205 21.66 1.40 19.30
N TYR A 206 21.62 2.67 18.95
CA TYR A 206 20.93 3.19 17.78
C TYR A 206 21.86 3.25 16.56
N VAL A 207 21.27 3.28 15.38
CA VAL A 207 22.00 3.36 14.12
C VAL A 207 22.64 4.74 13.93
N GLY A 208 23.78 4.76 13.26
CA GLY A 208 24.38 5.98 12.73
C GLY A 208 23.88 6.28 11.32
N VAL A 209 24.37 7.36 10.72
CA VAL A 209 24.02 7.77 9.35
C VAL A 209 25.28 8.03 8.54
N ASP A 210 25.41 7.38 7.39
CA ASP A 210 26.49 7.68 6.46
C ASP A 210 26.24 9.00 5.71
N ASN A 211 27.22 9.90 5.72
CA ASN A 211 27.12 11.20 5.07
C ASN A 211 27.20 11.12 3.53
N ALA A 212 27.82 10.07 2.98
CA ALA A 212 27.99 9.91 1.53
C ALA A 212 26.75 9.34 0.86
N THR A 213 26.14 8.31 1.46
CA THR A 213 24.98 7.59 0.89
C THR A 213 23.65 7.98 1.54
N GLY A 214 23.66 8.62 2.72
CA GLY A 214 22.45 8.90 3.50
C GLY A 214 21.90 7.67 4.24
N GLN A 215 22.45 6.47 3.98
CA GLN A 215 21.97 5.20 4.53
C GLN A 215 22.32 5.07 6.02
N ASN A 216 21.53 4.23 6.71
CA ASN A 216 21.78 3.92 8.11
C ASN A 216 23.00 3.00 8.24
N VAL A 217 23.92 3.35 9.14
CA VAL A 217 25.08 2.52 9.49
C VAL A 217 24.75 1.75 10.75
N ASP A 218 24.90 0.43 10.67
CA ASP A 218 24.60 -0.46 11.78
C ASP A 218 25.79 -0.59 12.73
N PRO A 219 25.57 -0.66 14.06
CA PRO A 219 26.65 -0.91 15.01
C PRO A 219 27.34 -2.25 14.70
N GLY A 220 28.67 -2.24 14.68
CA GLY A 220 29.48 -3.42 14.32
C GLY A 220 29.73 -3.63 12.82
N THR A 221 29.15 -2.81 11.93
CA THR A 221 29.49 -2.81 10.50
C THR A 221 30.57 -1.78 10.19
N VAL A 222 31.54 -2.15 9.36
CA VAL A 222 32.58 -1.23 8.88
C VAL A 222 31.97 -0.37 7.76
N PRO A 223 31.95 0.98 7.86
CA PRO A 223 31.49 1.84 6.77
C PRO A 223 32.25 1.50 5.48
N ALA A 224 31.58 1.59 4.33
CA ALA A 224 32.17 1.34 3.01
C ALA A 224 33.24 2.40 2.67
N GLY A 225 34.43 2.24 3.25
CA GLY A 225 35.48 3.25 3.23
C GLY A 225 36.53 3.03 4.32
N GLY A 226 36.97 1.78 4.52
CA GLY A 226 38.21 1.43 5.23
C GLY A 226 38.57 2.31 6.45
N GLY A 227 37.72 2.31 7.47
CA GLY A 227 37.98 2.92 8.77
C GLY A 227 37.53 1.96 9.88
N ALA A 228 38.20 1.99 11.04
CA ALA A 228 37.99 1.07 12.14
C ALA A 228 36.51 0.95 12.58
N VAL A 229 36.17 -0.15 13.25
CA VAL A 229 34.87 -0.36 13.92
C VAL A 229 34.67 0.79 14.92
N VAL A 230 33.87 1.80 14.56
CA VAL A 230 33.49 2.87 15.47
C VAL A 230 32.03 2.61 15.85
N GLY A 231 31.85 1.91 16.95
CA GLY A 231 30.56 1.60 17.56
C GLY A 231 30.78 0.64 18.73
N PRO A 232 29.97 0.71 19.80
CA PRO A 232 30.07 -0.21 20.93
C PRO A 232 29.92 -1.66 20.44
N GLU A 233 30.60 -2.61 21.10
CA GLU A 233 30.35 -4.03 20.85
C GLU A 233 28.86 -4.32 21.13
N VAL A 234 28.22 -5.10 20.25
CA VAL A 234 26.78 -5.38 20.29
C VAL A 234 26.52 -6.88 20.19
N ASP A 235 25.52 -7.39 20.91
CA ASP A 235 25.13 -8.82 20.90
C ASP A 235 23.62 -8.99 20.66
N GLY A 236 23.22 -8.93 19.40
CA GLY A 236 21.81 -9.11 19.03
C GLY A 236 20.91 -7.93 19.45
N TYR A 237 19.60 -8.18 19.43
CA TYR A 237 18.57 -7.16 19.68
C TYR A 237 18.23 -7.04 21.15
N ILE A 238 17.75 -5.85 21.56
CA ILE A 238 17.24 -5.66 22.92
C ILE A 238 16.01 -6.54 23.20
N ASP A 239 15.93 -7.06 24.42
CA ASP A 239 14.69 -7.66 24.93
C ASP A 239 13.73 -6.55 25.35
N TYR A 240 12.47 -6.62 24.91
CA TYR A 240 11.49 -5.56 25.11
C TYR A 240 10.36 -5.97 26.04
N GLU A 241 9.87 -5.00 26.82
CA GLU A 241 8.61 -5.04 27.55
C GLU A 241 7.75 -3.83 27.14
N ASN A 242 6.43 -3.93 27.31
CA ASN A 242 5.47 -2.83 27.08
C ASN A 242 5.64 -2.10 25.73
N LEU A 243 5.64 -2.86 24.64
CA LEU A 243 5.64 -2.31 23.29
C LEU A 243 4.34 -1.57 23.00
N SER A 244 4.45 -0.33 22.52
CA SER A 244 3.32 0.50 22.11
C SER A 244 3.64 1.26 20.83
N ILE A 245 2.61 1.49 20.04
CA ILE A 245 2.65 2.34 18.84
C ILE A 245 1.74 3.54 19.11
N ASP A 246 2.19 4.74 18.76
CA ASP A 246 1.41 5.98 18.87
C ASP A 246 0.67 6.30 17.54
N ALA A 247 -0.31 7.20 17.59
CA ALA A 247 -1.06 7.67 16.42
C ALA A 247 -0.18 8.33 15.34
N ASN A 248 1.00 8.81 15.73
CA ASN A 248 2.03 9.37 14.86
C ASN A 248 2.91 8.29 14.20
N GLY A 249 2.66 7.00 14.46
CA GLY A 249 3.48 5.88 13.98
C GLY A 249 4.78 5.67 14.74
N LYS A 250 4.97 6.37 15.86
CA LYS A 250 6.13 6.19 16.74
C LYS A 250 6.02 4.86 17.48
N ILE A 251 7.03 4.02 17.34
CA ILE A 251 7.16 2.73 18.05
C ILE A 251 8.04 2.96 19.27
N THR A 252 7.50 2.66 20.45
CA THR A 252 8.22 2.77 21.73
C THR A 252 8.11 1.47 22.49
N CYS A 253 9.20 1.07 23.13
CA CYS A 253 9.24 -0.08 24.02
C CYS A 253 10.04 0.26 25.27
N THR A 254 9.91 -0.53 26.32
CA THR A 254 10.77 -0.45 27.50
C THR A 254 11.81 -1.56 27.40
N ASN A 255 13.08 -1.22 27.59
CA ASN A 255 14.14 -2.22 27.61
C ASN A 255 14.02 -3.08 28.88
N LYS A 256 14.05 -4.41 28.74
CA LYS A 256 13.96 -5.35 29.87
C LYS A 256 15.19 -5.31 30.76
N ASP A 257 16.35 -5.03 30.19
CA ASP A 257 17.64 -5.08 30.90
C ASP A 257 17.91 -3.80 31.70
N THR A 258 17.56 -2.63 31.15
CA THR A 258 17.84 -1.33 31.77
C THR A 258 16.60 -0.66 32.38
N GLY A 259 15.41 -1.03 31.91
CA GLY A 259 14.14 -0.41 32.33
C GLY A 259 13.84 0.92 31.64
N ASP A 260 14.69 1.36 30.69
CA ASP A 260 14.55 2.65 30.03
C ASP A 260 13.58 2.63 28.85
N PRO A 261 12.87 3.74 28.58
CA PRO A 261 12.06 3.88 27.38
C PRO A 261 12.94 4.03 26.14
N VAL A 262 12.77 3.12 25.19
CA VAL A 262 13.47 3.06 23.91
C VAL A 262 12.50 3.40 22.78
N VAL A 263 12.89 4.32 21.90
CA VAL A 263 12.11 4.66 20.70
C VAL A 263 12.74 3.96 19.50
N VAL A 264 12.08 2.97 18.96
CA VAL A 264 12.63 2.11 17.88
C VAL A 264 12.63 2.84 16.53
N GLY A 265 11.58 3.61 16.25
CA GLY A 265 11.42 4.26 14.96
C GLY A 265 9.98 4.71 14.67
N TYR A 266 9.75 5.13 13.44
CA TYR A 266 8.46 5.57 12.92
C TYR A 266 8.05 4.71 11.73
N ILE A 267 6.78 4.28 11.70
CA ILE A 267 6.22 3.54 10.56
C ILE A 267 6.03 4.49 9.37
N ALA A 268 6.52 4.08 8.20
CA ALA A 268 6.28 4.79 6.95
C ALA A 268 4.95 4.35 6.32
N LEU A 269 4.22 5.32 5.79
CA LEU A 269 3.01 5.12 5.00
C LEU A 269 3.26 5.51 3.55
N GLY A 270 2.97 4.58 2.65
CA GLY A 270 2.92 4.84 1.21
C GLY A 270 1.54 5.36 0.81
N SER A 271 1.50 6.45 0.06
CA SER A 271 0.32 6.87 -0.66
C SER A 271 0.58 6.82 -2.15
N VAL A 272 -0.42 6.38 -2.89
CA VAL A 272 -0.40 6.29 -4.34
C VAL A 272 -1.23 7.43 -4.91
N ASP A 273 -0.83 8.00 -6.05
CA ASP A 273 -1.57 9.09 -6.71
C ASP A 273 -2.96 8.64 -7.18
N ASN A 274 -3.02 7.45 -7.77
CA ASN A 274 -4.26 6.81 -8.19
C ASN A 274 -4.51 5.52 -7.40
N PRO A 275 -5.35 5.56 -6.35
CA PRO A 275 -5.64 4.39 -5.52
C PRO A 275 -6.38 3.27 -6.28
N ASN A 276 -7.02 3.56 -7.43
CA ASN A 276 -7.61 2.52 -8.28
C ASN A 276 -6.59 1.84 -9.21
N GLY A 277 -5.37 2.37 -9.31
CA GLY A 277 -4.30 1.82 -10.15
C GLY A 277 -3.44 0.77 -9.45
N VAL A 278 -3.69 0.49 -8.16
CA VAL A 278 -3.02 -0.60 -7.45
C VAL A 278 -3.61 -1.94 -7.85
N LEU A 279 -2.75 -2.95 -7.94
CA LEU A 279 -3.11 -4.31 -8.30
C LEU A 279 -3.18 -5.17 -7.05
N HIS A 280 -4.28 -5.88 -6.86
CA HIS A 280 -4.40 -6.87 -5.79
C HIS A 280 -3.61 -8.12 -6.20
N THR A 281 -2.60 -8.51 -5.43
CA THR A 281 -1.71 -9.63 -5.77
C THR A 281 -2.12 -10.90 -5.06
N ASP A 282 -2.08 -10.89 -3.72
CA ASP A 282 -2.45 -12.03 -2.88
C ASP A 282 -2.83 -11.54 -1.48
N GLY A 283 -3.74 -12.24 -0.80
CA GLY A 283 -4.16 -11.91 0.56
C GLY A 283 -4.49 -10.42 0.75
N PRO A 284 -3.91 -9.73 1.75
CA PRO A 284 -4.13 -8.29 1.97
C PRO A 284 -3.21 -7.38 1.12
N TYR A 285 -2.45 -7.94 0.17
CA TYR A 285 -1.35 -7.26 -0.51
C TYR A 285 -1.75 -6.64 -1.85
N TYR A 286 -1.26 -5.41 -2.05
CA TYR A 286 -1.39 -4.63 -3.26
C TYR A 286 0.00 -4.25 -3.78
N THR A 287 0.14 -4.14 -5.09
CA THR A 287 1.35 -3.61 -5.73
C THR A 287 0.99 -2.38 -6.55
N ALA A 288 1.84 -1.36 -6.56
CA ALA A 288 1.65 -0.22 -7.45
C ALA A 288 2.03 -0.64 -8.88
N GLY A 289 1.03 -0.82 -9.74
CA GLY A 289 1.26 -0.96 -11.18
C GLY A 289 1.55 0.40 -11.82
N ASP A 290 1.87 0.41 -13.11
CA ASP A 290 2.13 1.66 -13.86
C ASP A 290 0.96 2.66 -13.79
N ALA A 291 -0.28 2.15 -13.67
CA ALA A 291 -1.50 2.96 -13.59
C ALA A 291 -1.73 3.61 -12.21
N ALA A 292 -0.98 3.19 -11.19
CA ALA A 292 -1.07 3.73 -9.83
C ALA A 292 -0.38 5.11 -9.72
N GLY A 293 0.52 5.43 -10.65
CA GLY A 293 1.36 6.62 -10.56
C GLY A 293 2.55 6.38 -9.62
N ASP A 294 3.09 7.44 -9.06
CA ASP A 294 4.23 7.33 -8.15
C ASP A 294 3.76 7.09 -6.72
N ILE A 295 4.62 6.44 -5.92
CA ILE A 295 4.36 6.22 -4.51
C ILE A 295 5.05 7.35 -3.75
N THR A 296 4.27 8.16 -3.08
CA THR A 296 4.78 9.15 -2.13
C THR A 296 4.84 8.51 -0.76
N ILE A 297 5.94 8.73 -0.04
CA ILE A 297 6.05 8.28 1.35
C ILE A 297 5.68 9.44 2.27
N SER A 298 5.06 9.11 3.39
CA SER A 298 4.77 10.03 4.48
C SER A 298 4.82 9.28 5.81
N THR A 299 5.02 9.99 6.90
CA THR A 299 4.70 9.44 8.23
C THR A 299 3.31 9.89 8.65
N PRO A 300 2.60 9.13 9.50
CA PRO A 300 1.32 9.56 10.06
C PRO A 300 1.47 10.94 10.73
N ASN A 301 0.51 11.82 10.47
CA ASN A 301 0.47 13.20 10.99
C ASN A 301 1.74 14.03 10.69
N SER A 302 2.51 13.66 9.67
CA SER A 302 3.77 14.31 9.29
C SER A 302 4.77 14.40 10.46
N ALA A 303 4.84 13.36 11.30
CA ALA A 303 5.76 13.29 12.43
C ALA A 303 7.24 13.44 12.03
N VAL A 304 7.60 12.94 10.86
CA VAL A 304 8.91 13.13 10.22
C VAL A 304 8.69 14.00 8.99
N THR A 305 9.57 14.97 8.76
CA THR A 305 9.53 15.87 7.60
C THR A 305 10.91 16.02 6.98
N GLY A 306 10.98 16.11 5.65
CA GLY A 306 12.24 16.23 4.92
C GLY A 306 12.19 15.52 3.58
N SER A 307 13.35 15.09 3.11
CA SER A 307 13.50 14.27 1.91
C SER A 307 13.96 12.87 2.29
N LEU A 308 13.59 11.87 1.50
CA LEU A 308 14.04 10.49 1.65
C LEU A 308 15.58 10.42 1.67
N ASN A 309 16.09 9.38 2.32
CA ASN A 309 17.51 9.08 2.45
C ASN A 309 18.32 10.31 2.96
N ASN A 310 17.80 10.94 4.01
CA ASN A 310 18.40 12.10 4.68
C ASN A 310 18.68 13.30 3.77
N GLY A 311 17.93 13.41 2.65
CA GLY A 311 18.13 14.48 1.66
C GLY A 311 19.40 14.33 0.83
N LYS A 312 19.93 13.10 0.71
CA LYS A 312 21.08 12.77 -0.14
C LYS A 312 20.68 12.14 -1.47
N MET A 313 19.38 12.07 -1.78
CA MET A 313 18.88 11.76 -3.12
C MET A 313 18.98 13.01 -4.01
N PHE A 314 20.03 13.06 -4.81
CA PHE A 314 20.32 14.20 -5.68
C PHE A 314 19.71 14.03 -7.07
N LEU A 315 19.24 15.14 -7.66
CA LEU A 315 18.83 15.17 -9.06
C LEU A 315 19.99 14.76 -9.97
N THR A 316 19.77 13.74 -10.79
CA THR A 316 20.68 13.36 -11.87
C THR A 316 20.37 14.22 -13.08
N ASN A 317 21.33 15.03 -13.54
CA ASN A 317 21.16 15.79 -14.77
C ASN A 317 21.00 14.84 -15.97
N PRO A 318 20.40 15.29 -17.10
CA PRO A 318 20.34 14.52 -18.35
C PRO A 318 21.71 14.05 -18.88
N ASP A 319 22.80 14.59 -18.35
CA ASP A 319 24.21 14.27 -18.65
C ASP A 319 24.83 13.28 -17.63
N GLY A 320 24.05 12.70 -16.72
CA GLY A 320 24.51 11.70 -15.75
C GLY A 320 25.33 12.25 -14.57
N THR A 321 25.47 13.57 -14.45
CA THR A 321 26.14 14.23 -13.32
C THR A 321 25.14 14.55 -12.19
N ALA A 322 25.48 14.21 -10.94
CA ALA A 322 24.67 14.54 -9.76
C ALA A 322 24.73 16.05 -9.45
N THR A 323 23.58 16.69 -9.28
CA THR A 323 23.48 18.10 -8.85
C THR A 323 23.44 18.18 -7.31
N THR A 324 23.81 19.30 -6.70
CA THR A 324 23.66 19.51 -5.24
C THR A 324 22.21 19.75 -4.79
N THR A 325 21.26 19.74 -5.72
CA THR A 325 19.83 19.95 -5.45
C THR A 325 19.18 18.60 -5.20
N VAL A 326 18.52 18.48 -4.04
CA VAL A 326 17.74 17.29 -3.68
C VAL A 326 16.58 17.13 -4.66
N ASP A 327 16.29 15.88 -5.02
CA ASP A 327 15.15 15.57 -5.89
C ASP A 327 13.82 15.99 -5.21
N PRO A 328 13.02 16.90 -5.80
CA PRO A 328 11.71 17.25 -5.27
C PRO A 328 10.77 16.04 -5.14
N ASP A 329 10.94 14.99 -5.96
CA ASP A 329 10.11 13.78 -5.91
C ASP A 329 10.52 12.85 -4.75
N SER A 330 11.69 13.10 -4.13
CA SER A 330 12.11 12.45 -2.89
C SER A 330 11.59 13.14 -1.63
N MET A 331 10.79 14.22 -1.75
CA MET A 331 10.23 14.89 -0.57
C MET A 331 9.21 14.00 0.12
N LEU A 332 9.37 13.82 1.44
CA LEU A 332 8.39 13.19 2.29
C LEU A 332 7.14 14.08 2.31
N SER A 333 6.03 13.56 1.77
CA SER A 333 4.82 14.35 1.58
C SER A 333 4.17 14.63 2.94
N GLY A 334 3.95 15.90 3.24
CA GLY A 334 3.27 16.33 4.46
C GLY A 334 1.77 16.05 4.39
N LYS A 335 1.34 14.79 4.60
CA LYS A 335 -0.08 14.44 4.68
C LYS A 335 -0.62 14.63 6.10
N SER A 336 -0.86 15.89 6.45
CA SER A 336 -1.60 16.28 7.67
C SER A 336 -3.06 15.85 7.56
N GLY A 337 -3.37 14.63 8.02
CA GLY A 337 -4.73 14.08 8.00
C GLY A 337 -4.80 12.56 8.08
N VAL A 338 -3.68 11.88 7.84
CA VAL A 338 -3.55 10.43 8.01
C VAL A 338 -2.97 10.15 9.38
N SER A 339 -3.67 9.37 10.21
CA SER A 339 -3.20 8.97 11.54
C SER A 339 -3.31 7.46 11.72
N LEU A 340 -2.47 6.88 12.57
CA LEU A 340 -2.67 5.49 12.99
C LEU A 340 -3.64 5.43 14.16
N LEU A 341 -4.42 4.35 14.18
CA LEU A 341 -5.19 3.94 15.34
C LEU A 341 -4.67 2.58 15.78
N THR A 342 -4.26 2.46 17.03
CA THR A 342 -3.62 1.26 17.57
C THR A 342 -4.61 0.40 18.33
N SER A 343 -4.37 -0.90 18.38
CA SER A 343 -5.32 -1.91 18.90
C SER A 343 -6.59 -2.07 18.07
N PHE A 344 -6.57 -1.68 16.79
CA PHE A 344 -7.68 -1.89 15.86
C PHE A 344 -7.20 -2.48 14.55
N LEU A 345 -8.03 -3.32 13.93
CA LEU A 345 -7.90 -3.77 12.55
C LEU A 345 -9.07 -3.25 11.70
N GLU A 346 -8.77 -2.88 10.46
CA GLU A 346 -9.78 -2.48 9.48
C GLU A 346 -10.55 -3.72 9.01
N GLN A 347 -11.88 -3.73 9.13
CA GLN A 347 -12.72 -4.76 8.52
C GLN A 347 -12.80 -4.57 7.00
N SER A 348 -13.30 -5.60 6.33
CA SER A 348 -13.63 -5.53 4.91
C SER A 348 -14.59 -4.36 4.63
N GLY A 349 -14.36 -3.64 3.53
CA GLY A 349 -15.28 -2.61 3.05
C GLY A 349 -16.58 -3.17 2.44
N THR A 350 -16.77 -4.49 2.45
CA THR A 350 -17.94 -5.14 1.85
C THR A 350 -19.18 -5.08 2.74
N ASP A 351 -20.26 -4.50 2.21
CA ASP A 351 -21.60 -4.60 2.81
C ASP A 351 -22.39 -5.75 2.18
N LEU A 352 -22.63 -6.80 2.97
CA LEU A 352 -23.40 -7.98 2.55
C LEU A 352 -24.80 -7.64 2.03
N ALA A 353 -25.50 -6.69 2.64
CA ALA A 353 -26.87 -6.38 2.23
C ALA A 353 -26.89 -5.81 0.80
N THR A 354 -25.96 -4.89 0.52
CA THR A 354 -25.79 -4.31 -0.80
C THR A 354 -25.29 -5.34 -1.81
N GLU A 355 -24.31 -6.18 -1.44
CA GLU A 355 -23.79 -7.21 -2.34
C GLU A 355 -24.82 -8.29 -2.68
N PHE A 356 -25.64 -8.74 -1.73
CA PHE A 356 -26.73 -9.68 -2.01
C PHE A 356 -27.79 -9.04 -2.93
N SER A 357 -28.10 -7.76 -2.75
CA SER A 357 -28.99 -7.03 -3.64
C SER A 357 -28.44 -6.99 -5.08
N ASN A 358 -27.17 -6.63 -5.24
CA ASN A 358 -26.49 -6.60 -6.54
C ASN A 358 -26.42 -7.99 -7.17
N MET A 359 -26.13 -9.02 -6.38
CA MET A 359 -26.15 -10.41 -6.83
C MET A 359 -27.51 -10.79 -7.41
N ILE A 360 -28.61 -10.46 -6.72
CA ILE A 360 -29.96 -10.75 -7.19
C ILE A 360 -30.24 -10.01 -8.50
N ILE A 361 -29.83 -8.74 -8.62
CA ILE A 361 -30.00 -7.95 -9.84
C ILE A 361 -29.24 -8.61 -11.01
N TYR A 362 -27.99 -8.99 -10.81
CA TYR A 362 -27.17 -9.63 -11.86
C TYR A 362 -27.68 -11.03 -12.22
N GLN A 363 -28.16 -11.81 -11.25
CA GLN A 363 -28.82 -13.10 -11.50
C GLN A 363 -30.10 -12.93 -12.33
N ARG A 364 -30.92 -11.91 -12.02
CA ARG A 364 -32.14 -11.61 -12.80
C ARG A 364 -31.78 -11.18 -14.23
N GLY A 365 -30.73 -10.37 -14.40
CA GLY A 365 -30.19 -10.01 -15.71
C GLY A 365 -29.71 -11.23 -16.51
N TYR A 366 -28.96 -12.12 -15.87
CA TYR A 366 -28.51 -13.39 -16.46
C TYR A 366 -29.68 -14.29 -16.89
N GLN A 367 -30.69 -14.45 -16.02
CA GLN A 367 -31.89 -15.24 -16.33
C GLN A 367 -32.69 -14.62 -17.48
N ALA A 368 -32.81 -13.29 -17.52
CA ALA A 368 -33.48 -12.58 -18.60
C ALA A 368 -32.78 -12.82 -19.95
N ASN A 369 -31.46 -12.70 -20.00
CA ASN A 369 -30.67 -12.96 -21.22
C ASN A 369 -30.76 -14.42 -21.67
N THR A 370 -30.75 -15.37 -20.73
CA THR A 370 -30.95 -16.80 -21.03
C THR A 370 -32.33 -17.04 -21.67
N ARG A 371 -33.38 -16.41 -21.15
CA ARG A 371 -34.73 -16.50 -21.75
C ARG A 371 -34.79 -15.92 -23.17
N ILE A 372 -34.05 -14.84 -23.45
CA ILE A 372 -33.96 -14.28 -24.81
C ILE A 372 -33.33 -15.30 -25.77
N VAL A 373 -32.27 -15.99 -25.34
CA VAL A 373 -31.63 -17.03 -26.14
C VAL A 373 -32.60 -18.18 -26.41
N THR A 374 -33.31 -18.67 -25.40
CA THR A 374 -34.28 -19.78 -25.58
C THR A 374 -35.44 -19.38 -26.49
N VAL A 375 -35.97 -18.16 -26.37
CA VAL A 375 -37.03 -17.66 -27.25
C VAL A 375 -36.52 -17.52 -28.70
N THR A 376 -35.27 -17.12 -28.85
CA THR A 376 -34.67 -17.02 -30.19
C THR A 376 -34.47 -18.40 -30.82
N ASP A 377 -34.08 -19.39 -30.02
CA ASP A 377 -33.95 -20.79 -30.46
C ASP A 377 -35.30 -21.37 -30.91
N THR A 378 -36.38 -21.15 -30.15
CA THR A 378 -37.73 -21.57 -30.57
C THR A 378 -38.17 -20.91 -31.87
N MET A 379 -37.85 -19.62 -32.07
CA MET A 379 -38.16 -18.91 -33.33
C MET A 379 -37.34 -19.46 -34.51
N LEU A 380 -36.09 -19.86 -34.28
CA LEU A 380 -35.26 -20.49 -35.32
C LEU A 380 -35.79 -21.87 -35.68
N GLU A 381 -36.25 -22.66 -34.70
CA GLU A 381 -36.86 -23.96 -34.92
C GLU A 381 -38.16 -23.84 -35.74
N GLU A 382 -39.05 -22.90 -35.40
CA GLU A 382 -40.24 -22.61 -36.21
C GLU A 382 -39.88 -22.22 -37.65
N LEU A 383 -38.86 -21.38 -37.83
CA LEU A 383 -38.41 -20.94 -39.16
C LEU A 383 -37.83 -22.11 -39.98
N VAL A 384 -37.08 -23.01 -39.34
CA VAL A 384 -36.58 -24.24 -39.98
C VAL A 384 -37.75 -25.15 -40.39
N ASN A 385 -38.75 -25.29 -39.53
CA ASN A 385 -39.95 -26.09 -39.81
C ASN A 385 -40.83 -25.48 -40.91
N MET A 386 -40.82 -24.16 -41.11
CA MET A 386 -41.48 -23.52 -42.25
C MET A 386 -40.77 -23.71 -43.60
N LYS A 387 -39.47 -24.03 -43.59
CA LYS A 387 -38.70 -24.25 -44.83
C LYS A 387 -38.91 -25.65 -45.41
N ARG A 388 -39.39 -26.59 -44.59
CA ARG A 388 -39.78 -27.94 -45.01
C ARG A 388 -41.20 -27.93 -45.55
#